data_AF-A0A078LCY3-F1
#
_entry.id   AF-A0A078LCY3-F1
#
_cell.length_a   1.000
_cell.length_b   1.000
_cell.length_c   1.000
_cell.angle_alpha   90.00
_cell.angle_beta   90.00
_cell.angle_gamma   90.00
#
_symmetry.space_group_name_H-M   'P 1'
#
loop_
_entity.id
_entity.type
_entity.pdbx_description
1 polymer ?
#
loop_
_entity_poly.entity_id
_entity_poly.type
_entity_poly.pdbx_seq_one_letter_code
_entity_poly.pdbx_strand_id
1 'polypeptide(L)'
;MSINSNIGSLHQMQLFPVVEVVSDDIPMGVLNDGTPYLTLYGLAKLCGIDDTPLRVFTSNWDTEKNKPRGQKVAAYLAGKGFHNVDRLYTRVLNSSNVETHAYPDYVCMAILRYYALDATNFDRSVAIGNFVRLAEYTLKRMIYEKSNYNPNASIDISFENYRARIKLNDQIPTTHFAVFREIADIAMNLIGGGFPMDDTTSLDGSVGIHWGKYWSANGLSEKFGERVQHQHLFPENYRQSAANKYITAWIYPIEALGVFRKWLHDNYAMEKLPNYLGNKKLSNASELLESIKKPALPNKH
;
A
#
# COMPACT_ATOMS: atom_id res chain seq x y z
N MET A 1 6.74 -27.21 -35.63
CA MET A 1 5.82 -26.67 -34.60
C MET A 1 6.34 -27.10 -33.25
N SER A 2 6.96 -26.18 -32.52
CA SER A 2 7.14 -26.32 -31.06
C SER A 2 6.97 -24.93 -30.47
N ILE A 3 5.89 -24.77 -29.73
CA ILE A 3 5.48 -23.54 -29.09
C ILE A 3 6.36 -23.38 -27.84
N ASN A 4 7.24 -22.39 -27.85
CA ASN A 4 7.94 -21.94 -26.65
C ASN A 4 6.91 -21.24 -25.74
N SER A 5 6.41 -21.97 -24.74
CA SER A 5 5.66 -21.41 -23.63
C SER A 5 6.62 -20.67 -22.70
N ASN A 6 6.87 -19.40 -23.00
CA ASN A 6 7.52 -18.45 -22.11
C ASN A 6 6.51 -18.05 -21.01
N ILE A 7 6.37 -18.92 -19.99
CA ILE A 7 5.60 -18.58 -18.80
C ILE A 7 6.47 -17.61 -18.00
N GLY A 8 6.03 -16.35 -17.97
CA GLY A 8 6.69 -15.28 -17.24
C GLY A 8 6.89 -15.66 -15.78
N SER A 9 8.15 -15.79 -15.38
CA SER A 9 8.56 -15.73 -13.98
C SER A 9 8.10 -14.39 -13.41
N LEU A 10 7.04 -14.43 -12.60
CA LEU A 10 6.76 -13.40 -11.61
C LEU A 10 8.06 -13.30 -10.79
N HIS A 11 8.79 -12.20 -10.97
CA HIS A 11 9.99 -11.94 -10.18
C HIS A 11 9.56 -11.95 -8.72
N GLN A 12 9.91 -13.02 -8.01
CA GLN A 12 9.66 -13.13 -6.59
C GLN A 12 10.48 -12.01 -5.95
N MET A 13 9.81 -10.96 -5.48
CA MET A 13 10.49 -9.80 -4.92
C MET A 13 11.42 -10.30 -3.81
N GLN A 14 12.71 -9.95 -3.91
CA GLN A 14 13.66 -10.24 -2.86
C GLN A 14 13.24 -9.44 -1.63
N LEU A 15 12.94 -10.16 -0.54
CA LEU A 15 12.59 -9.53 0.73
C LEU A 15 13.87 -9.10 1.46
N PHE A 16 13.87 -7.87 1.98
CA PHE A 16 14.95 -7.32 2.78
C PHE A 16 14.41 -6.36 3.84
N PRO A 17 15.09 -6.17 4.97
CA PRO A 17 14.68 -5.22 5.99
C PRO A 17 14.79 -3.79 5.48
N VAL A 18 13.71 -3.01 5.61
CA VAL A 18 13.74 -1.56 5.38
C VAL A 18 13.97 -0.77 6.67
N VAL A 19 13.65 -1.38 7.82
CA VAL A 19 13.94 -0.84 9.15
C VAL A 19 14.30 -1.98 10.08
N GLU A 20 15.33 -1.79 10.90
CA GLU A 20 15.73 -2.69 11.98
C GLU A 20 15.99 -1.87 13.24
N VAL A 21 15.46 -2.33 14.37
CA VAL A 21 15.67 -1.70 15.68
C VAL A 21 15.79 -2.76 16.77
N VAL A 22 16.48 -2.41 17.85
CA VAL A 22 16.44 -3.16 19.11
C VAL A 22 15.69 -2.31 20.11
N SER A 23 14.54 -2.79 20.60
CA SER A 23 13.78 -2.11 21.64
C SER A 23 13.46 -3.09 22.76
N ASP A 24 13.69 -2.68 24.01
CA ASP A 24 13.52 -3.51 25.20
C ASP A 24 14.24 -4.87 25.06
N ASP A 25 15.47 -4.84 24.54
CA ASP A 25 16.31 -6.01 24.21
C ASP A 25 15.72 -7.03 23.22
N ILE A 26 14.68 -6.63 22.47
CA ILE A 26 14.04 -7.43 21.42
C ILE A 26 14.44 -6.85 20.05
N PRO A 27 15.32 -7.52 19.28
CA PRO A 27 15.61 -7.13 17.90
C PRO A 27 14.46 -7.48 16.97
N MET A 28 13.97 -6.46 16.27
CA MET A 28 12.79 -6.48 15.41
C MET A 28 13.02 -5.64 14.16
N GLY A 29 12.16 -5.80 13.16
CA GLY A 29 12.24 -5.00 11.95
C GLY A 29 10.98 -5.07 11.09
N VAL A 30 11.04 -4.38 9.96
CA VAL A 30 10.00 -4.38 8.94
C VAL A 30 10.64 -4.66 7.59
N LEU A 31 10.08 -5.60 6.83
CA LEU A 31 10.53 -5.93 5.47
C LEU A 31 10.01 -4.91 4.44
N ASN A 32 10.61 -4.90 3.25
CA ASN A 32 10.23 -4.02 2.14
C ASN A 32 8.80 -4.21 1.60
N ASP A 33 8.11 -5.28 1.98
CA ASP A 33 6.68 -5.50 1.73
C ASP A 33 5.78 -5.03 2.89
N GLY A 34 6.36 -4.44 3.94
CA GLY A 34 5.68 -3.98 5.14
C GLY A 34 5.48 -5.07 6.21
N THR A 35 5.94 -6.30 5.99
CA THR A 35 5.81 -7.39 6.97
C THR A 35 6.62 -7.08 8.23
N PRO A 36 5.99 -6.91 9.40
CA PRO A 36 6.69 -6.77 10.66
C PRO A 36 7.25 -8.13 11.10
N TYR A 37 8.47 -8.15 11.62
CA TYR A 37 9.11 -9.39 12.04
C TYR A 37 9.93 -9.22 13.32
N LEU A 38 10.13 -10.35 14.01
CA LEU A 38 11.19 -10.49 15.00
C LEU A 38 12.32 -11.34 14.45
N THR A 39 13.54 -11.05 14.89
CA THR A 39 14.65 -11.97 14.69
C THR A 39 14.45 -13.23 15.54
N LEU A 40 15.24 -14.28 15.31
CA LEU A 40 15.25 -15.46 16.19
C LEU A 40 15.46 -15.06 17.66
N TYR A 41 16.44 -14.20 17.92
CA TYR A 41 16.76 -13.75 19.27
C TYR A 41 15.62 -12.91 19.87
N GLY A 42 15.03 -12.02 19.08
CA GLY A 42 13.86 -11.23 19.49
C GLY A 42 12.66 -12.12 19.86
N LEU A 43 12.38 -13.15 19.07
CA LEU A 43 11.32 -14.10 19.37
C LEU A 43 11.62 -14.94 20.62
N ALA A 44 12.87 -15.37 20.81
CA ALA A 44 13.29 -16.10 22.01
C ALA A 44 13.10 -15.24 23.27
N LYS A 45 13.54 -13.97 23.22
CA LYS A 45 13.33 -12.98 24.29
C LYS A 45 11.85 -12.73 24.57
N LEU A 46 11.04 -12.57 23.53
CA LEU A 46 9.59 -12.41 23.67
C LEU A 46 8.95 -13.59 24.43
N CYS A 47 9.42 -14.81 24.17
CA CYS A 47 8.94 -16.04 24.82
C CYS A 47 9.61 -16.32 26.18
N GLY A 48 10.66 -15.61 26.57
CA GLY A 48 11.41 -15.87 27.80
C GLY A 48 12.21 -17.18 27.78
N ILE A 49 12.77 -17.56 26.62
CA ILE A 49 13.51 -18.81 26.42
C ILE A 49 14.87 -18.57 25.76
N ASP A 50 15.74 -19.58 25.75
CA ASP A 50 16.95 -19.60 24.93
C ASP A 50 16.64 -19.70 23.42
N ASP A 51 17.49 -19.10 22.59
CA ASP A 51 17.32 -19.09 21.14
C ASP A 51 17.65 -20.44 20.49
N THR A 52 18.51 -21.25 21.12
CA THR A 52 19.00 -22.52 20.55
C THR A 52 17.88 -23.55 20.33
N PRO A 53 17.02 -23.87 21.33
CA PRO A 53 15.90 -24.78 21.12
C PRO A 53 14.87 -24.24 20.13
N LEU A 54 14.72 -22.91 20.06
CA LEU A 54 13.84 -22.26 19.09
C LEU A 54 14.40 -22.38 17.67
N ARG A 55 15.71 -22.19 17.48
CA ARG A 55 16.41 -22.34 16.20
C ARG A 55 16.26 -23.73 15.63
N VAL A 56 16.51 -24.76 16.46
CA VAL A 56 16.37 -26.16 16.04
C VAL A 56 14.93 -26.46 15.64
N PHE A 57 13.95 -25.94 16.40
CA PHE A 57 12.54 -26.11 16.11
C PHE A 57 12.12 -25.46 14.78
N THR A 58 12.54 -24.22 14.54
CA THR A 58 12.08 -23.45 13.37
C THR A 58 12.85 -23.80 12.11
N SER A 59 14.14 -24.12 12.18
CA SER A 59 14.94 -24.51 11.01
C SER A 59 14.63 -25.93 10.51
N ASN A 60 14.10 -26.82 11.37
CA ASN A 60 13.69 -28.18 10.99
C ASN A 60 12.16 -28.32 10.88
N TRP A 61 11.48 -27.24 10.48
CA TRP A 61 10.01 -27.15 10.56
C TRP A 61 9.27 -28.29 9.86
N ASP A 62 9.76 -28.78 8.72
CA ASP A 62 9.13 -29.90 7.99
C ASP A 62 8.99 -31.18 8.80
N THR A 63 9.93 -31.43 9.71
CA THR A 63 9.85 -32.56 10.64
C THR A 63 9.11 -32.15 11.91
N GLU A 64 9.42 -30.97 12.46
CA GLU A 64 8.88 -30.49 13.73
C GLU A 64 7.38 -30.25 13.70
N LYS A 65 6.80 -29.85 12.56
CA LYS A 65 5.35 -29.64 12.38
C LYS A 65 4.51 -30.88 12.68
N ASN A 66 5.10 -32.08 12.59
CA ASN A 66 4.46 -33.36 12.87
C ASN A 66 4.62 -33.83 14.33
N LYS A 67 5.45 -33.13 15.14
CA LYS A 67 5.65 -33.43 16.56
C LYS A 67 4.63 -32.65 17.43
N PRO A 68 4.40 -33.03 18.70
CA PRO A 68 3.36 -32.40 19.53
C PRO A 68 3.44 -30.86 19.62
N ARG A 69 4.66 -30.32 19.80
CA ARG A 69 4.90 -28.86 19.80
C ARG A 69 4.52 -28.22 18.45
N GLY A 70 4.98 -28.79 17.35
CA GLY A 70 4.71 -28.24 16.02
C GLY A 70 3.24 -28.37 15.63
N GLN A 71 2.56 -29.45 15.99
CA GLN A 71 1.13 -29.62 15.77
C GLN A 71 0.31 -28.51 16.46
N LYS A 72 0.68 -28.14 17.70
CA LYS A 72 0.06 -27.01 18.42
C LYS A 72 0.28 -25.68 17.71
N VAL A 73 1.52 -25.37 17.33
CA VAL A 73 1.84 -24.14 16.59
C VAL A 73 1.12 -24.11 15.23
N ALA A 74 1.10 -25.22 14.49
CA ALA A 74 0.39 -25.35 13.23
C ALA A 74 -1.12 -25.15 13.39
N ALA A 75 -1.73 -25.68 14.47
CA ALA A 75 -3.14 -25.45 14.78
C ALA A 75 -3.43 -23.96 15.08
N TYR A 76 -2.52 -23.26 15.76
CA TYR A 76 -2.65 -21.81 15.99
C TYR A 76 -2.53 -20.99 14.72
N LEU A 77 -1.62 -21.35 13.82
CA LEU A 77 -1.49 -20.75 12.49
C LEU A 77 -2.77 -20.99 11.66
N ALA A 78 -3.25 -22.24 11.62
CA ALA A 78 -4.47 -22.61 10.91
C ALA A 78 -5.72 -21.87 11.44
N GLY A 79 -5.83 -21.68 12.76
CA GLY A 79 -6.91 -20.89 13.37
C GLY A 79 -6.90 -19.40 12.99
N LYS A 80 -5.84 -18.92 12.34
CA LYS A 80 -5.71 -17.56 11.78
C LYS A 80 -5.76 -17.56 10.24
N GLY A 81 -6.10 -18.69 9.61
CA GLY A 81 -6.18 -18.83 8.15
C GLY A 81 -4.87 -19.24 7.47
N PHE A 82 -3.79 -19.46 8.22
CA PHE A 82 -2.50 -19.90 7.68
C PHE A 82 -2.40 -21.42 7.70
N HIS A 83 -2.89 -22.05 6.64
CA HIS A 83 -2.84 -23.50 6.46
C HIS A 83 -1.56 -23.92 5.72
N ASN A 84 -1.06 -25.13 6.00
CA ASN A 84 0.07 -25.74 5.29
C ASN A 84 1.31 -24.84 5.19
N VAL A 85 1.67 -24.16 6.28
CA VAL A 85 2.85 -23.30 6.34
C VAL A 85 4.12 -24.15 6.18
N ASP A 86 4.85 -23.97 5.08
CA ASP A 86 6.08 -24.74 4.80
C ASP A 86 7.33 -24.17 5.49
N ARG A 87 7.34 -22.88 5.82
CA ARG A 87 8.44 -22.23 6.55
C ARG A 87 7.92 -21.20 7.53
N LEU A 88 8.58 -21.10 8.68
CA LEU A 88 8.23 -20.17 9.75
C LEU A 88 8.94 -18.81 9.66
N TYR A 89 9.88 -18.65 8.73
CA TYR A 89 10.65 -17.42 8.57
C TYR A 89 11.14 -17.25 7.14
N THR A 90 11.50 -16.01 6.82
CA THR A 90 12.24 -15.64 5.61
C THR A 90 13.70 -15.39 5.95
N ARG A 91 14.63 -15.88 5.13
CA ARG A 91 16.06 -15.54 5.23
C ARG A 91 16.30 -14.20 4.58
N VAL A 92 16.89 -13.27 5.31
CA VAL A 92 17.21 -11.91 4.82
C VAL A 92 18.61 -11.52 5.28
N LEU A 93 19.25 -10.60 4.57
CA LEU A 93 20.47 -9.94 5.05
C LEU A 93 20.05 -8.76 5.91
N ASN A 94 20.61 -8.66 7.11
CA ASN A 94 20.43 -7.48 7.96
C ASN A 94 21.27 -6.29 7.43
N SER A 95 21.11 -5.14 8.07
CA SER A 95 21.88 -3.90 7.83
C SER A 95 23.40 -4.06 7.91
N SER A 96 23.90 -5.12 8.56
CA SER A 96 25.32 -5.47 8.64
C SER A 96 25.75 -6.56 7.64
N ASN A 97 24.92 -6.87 6.63
CA ASN A 97 25.12 -7.95 5.65
C ASN A 97 25.26 -9.36 6.25
N VAL A 98 24.72 -9.57 7.46
CA VAL A 98 24.67 -10.89 8.10
C VAL A 98 23.31 -11.53 7.83
N GLU A 99 23.31 -12.80 7.41
CA GLU A 99 22.08 -13.55 7.23
C GLU A 99 21.33 -13.72 8.56
N THR A 100 20.05 -13.37 8.56
CA THR A 100 19.16 -13.49 9.70
C THR A 100 17.82 -14.10 9.30
N HIS A 101 17.10 -14.63 10.29
CA HIS A 101 15.76 -15.19 10.12
C HIS A 101 14.72 -14.15 10.55
N ALA A 102 13.92 -13.70 9.60
CA ALA A 102 12.78 -12.82 9.82
C ALA A 102 11.51 -13.64 10.06
N TYR A 103 11.06 -13.71 11.32
CA TYR A 103 9.82 -14.38 11.71
C TYR A 103 8.67 -13.38 11.65
N PRO A 104 7.69 -13.53 10.75
CA PRO A 104 6.58 -12.59 10.66
C PRO A 104 5.73 -12.64 11.93
N ASP A 105 5.06 -11.53 12.24
CA ASP A 105 4.27 -11.35 13.47
C ASP A 105 3.28 -12.49 13.76
N TYR A 106 2.59 -13.01 12.74
CA TYR A 106 1.64 -14.12 12.91
C TYR A 106 2.32 -15.42 13.38
N VAL A 107 3.55 -15.69 12.92
CA VAL A 107 4.36 -16.81 13.40
C VAL A 107 4.85 -16.54 14.82
N CYS A 108 5.36 -15.34 15.09
CA CYS A 108 5.79 -14.95 16.42
C CYS A 108 4.66 -15.14 17.44
N MET A 109 3.45 -14.69 17.12
CA MET A 109 2.29 -14.83 18.00
C MET A 109 1.85 -16.29 18.17
N ALA A 110 1.92 -17.13 17.14
CA ALA A 110 1.61 -18.55 17.27
C ALA A 110 2.61 -19.29 18.18
N ILE A 111 3.91 -18.98 18.05
CA ILE A 111 4.96 -19.55 18.89
C ILE A 111 4.86 -19.03 20.34
N LEU A 112 4.66 -17.71 20.51
CA LEU A 112 4.44 -17.11 21.83
C LEU A 112 3.24 -17.74 22.53
N ARG A 113 2.13 -17.95 21.81
CA ARG A 113 0.93 -18.61 22.34
C ARG A 113 1.22 -20.01 22.86
N TYR A 114 1.99 -20.80 22.10
CA TYR A 114 2.42 -22.13 22.56
C TYR A 114 3.20 -22.05 23.87
N TYR A 115 4.16 -21.14 23.97
CA TYR A 115 4.96 -20.97 25.19
C TYR A 115 4.16 -20.42 26.37
N ALA A 116 3.16 -19.58 26.12
CA ALA A 116 2.28 -19.05 27.16
C ALA A 116 1.29 -20.11 27.69
N LEU A 117 0.78 -21.00 26.83
CA LEU A 117 -0.38 -21.86 27.17
C LEU A 117 -0.04 -23.35 27.31
N ASP A 118 0.73 -23.92 26.38
CA ASP A 118 0.89 -25.38 26.26
C ASP A 118 2.25 -25.90 26.72
N ALA A 119 3.31 -25.12 26.54
CA ALA A 119 4.64 -25.58 26.88
C ALA A 119 4.74 -25.89 28.39
N THR A 120 5.47 -26.95 28.72
CA THR A 120 5.71 -27.40 30.09
C THR A 120 7.22 -27.42 30.35
N ASN A 121 7.65 -27.36 31.60
CA ASN A 121 9.06 -27.46 32.03
C ASN A 121 9.94 -26.21 31.86
N PHE A 122 9.37 -25.00 31.93
CA PHE A 122 10.11 -23.75 32.11
C PHE A 122 9.21 -22.68 32.76
N ASP A 123 9.79 -21.57 33.21
CA ASP A 123 9.01 -20.43 33.71
C ASP A 123 8.30 -19.71 32.56
N ARG A 124 6.97 -19.76 32.56
CA ARG A 124 6.11 -19.16 31.52
C ARG A 124 5.71 -17.73 31.81
N SER A 125 6.13 -17.16 32.95
CA SER A 125 5.70 -15.82 33.40
C SER A 125 5.89 -14.74 32.32
N VAL A 126 7.06 -14.73 31.67
CA VAL A 126 7.40 -13.80 30.58
C VAL A 126 6.50 -14.02 29.35
N ALA A 127 6.34 -15.27 28.91
CA ALA A 127 5.51 -15.60 27.76
C ALA A 127 4.04 -15.23 27.98
N ILE A 128 3.50 -15.53 29.17
CA ILE A 128 2.12 -15.19 29.55
C ILE A 128 1.94 -13.66 29.57
N GLY A 129 2.84 -12.93 30.25
CA GLY A 129 2.77 -11.47 30.32
C GLY A 129 2.81 -10.80 28.95
N ASN A 130 3.74 -11.22 28.09
CA ASN A 130 3.82 -10.73 26.72
C ASN A 130 2.61 -11.13 25.88
N PHE A 131 2.09 -12.35 26.03
CA PHE A 131 0.92 -12.80 25.29
C PHE A 131 -0.33 -11.98 25.64
N VAL A 132 -0.58 -11.71 26.92
CA VAL A 132 -1.69 -10.87 27.37
C VAL A 132 -1.54 -9.43 26.84
N ARG A 133 -0.35 -8.83 27.02
CA ARG A 133 -0.06 -7.48 26.52
C ARG A 133 -0.30 -7.36 25.01
N LEU A 134 0.16 -8.34 24.23
CA LEU A 134 0.05 -8.32 22.77
C LEU A 134 -1.31 -8.76 22.25
N ALA A 135 -2.16 -9.38 23.07
CA ALA A 135 -3.55 -9.65 22.72
C ALA A 135 -4.36 -8.34 22.62
N GLU A 136 -4.06 -7.37 23.49
CA GLU A 136 -4.65 -6.02 23.47
C GLU A 136 -3.90 -5.10 22.49
N TYR A 137 -2.57 -5.23 22.43
CA TYR A 137 -1.67 -4.35 21.71
C TYR A 137 -0.84 -5.11 20.67
N THR A 138 -1.47 -5.53 19.58
CA THR A 138 -0.93 -6.46 18.58
C THR A 138 0.56 -6.30 18.29
N LEU A 139 1.26 -7.42 18.11
CA LEU A 139 2.70 -7.42 17.85
C LEU A 139 3.09 -6.57 16.63
N LYS A 140 2.28 -6.62 15.56
CA LYS A 140 2.42 -5.76 14.38
C LYS A 140 2.48 -4.28 14.74
N ARG A 141 1.52 -3.81 15.54
CA ARG A 141 1.46 -2.40 15.97
C ARG A 141 2.67 -2.03 16.81
N MET A 142 3.04 -2.87 17.78
CA MET A 142 4.21 -2.65 18.61
C MET A 142 5.49 -2.51 17.76
N ILE A 143 5.71 -3.40 16.78
CA ILE A 143 6.89 -3.35 15.91
C ILE A 143 6.91 -2.07 15.08
N TYR A 144 5.77 -1.66 14.49
CA TYR A 144 5.71 -0.42 13.71
C TYR A 144 6.05 0.82 14.54
N GLU A 145 5.50 0.93 15.74
CA GLU A 145 5.76 2.09 16.60
C GLU A 145 7.20 2.11 17.12
N LYS A 146 7.72 0.98 17.60
CA LYS A 146 9.10 0.89 18.09
C LYS A 146 10.13 1.10 16.98
N SER A 147 9.79 0.76 15.75
CA SER A 147 10.65 0.99 14.57
C SER A 147 10.40 2.36 13.91
N ASN A 148 9.46 3.16 14.43
CA ASN A 148 9.02 4.41 13.80
C ASN A 148 8.64 4.22 12.31
N TYR A 149 8.09 3.05 11.99
CA TYR A 149 7.66 2.69 10.65
C TYR A 149 6.20 3.11 10.44
N ASN A 150 5.97 3.96 9.43
CA ASN A 150 4.63 4.32 8.99
C ASN A 150 4.24 3.47 7.77
N PRO A 151 3.31 2.50 7.90
CA PRO A 151 2.86 1.68 6.76
C PRO A 151 2.15 2.52 5.67
N ASN A 152 1.72 3.74 5.99
CA ASN A 152 1.05 4.65 5.07
C ASN A 152 1.98 5.74 4.52
N ALA A 153 3.29 5.66 4.74
CA ALA A 153 4.22 6.72 4.32
C ALA A 153 4.14 7.04 2.82
N SER A 154 3.95 6.03 1.96
CA SER A 154 3.77 6.23 0.51
C SER A 154 2.46 6.95 0.15
N ILE A 155 1.39 6.70 0.90
CA ILE A 155 0.10 7.39 0.78
C ILE A 155 0.26 8.85 1.22
N ASP A 156 0.95 9.09 2.34
CA ASP A 156 1.20 10.43 2.87
C ASP A 156 1.99 11.29 1.88
N ILE A 157 3.08 10.74 1.32
CA ILE A 157 3.88 11.39 0.27
C ILE A 157 3.01 11.72 -0.96
N SER A 158 2.13 10.79 -1.36
CA SER A 158 1.22 11.02 -2.49
C SER A 158 0.23 12.15 -2.22
N PHE A 159 -0.31 12.25 -0.99
CA PHE A 159 -1.14 13.38 -0.58
C PHE A 159 -0.34 14.70 -0.49
N GLU A 160 0.91 14.67 -0.01
CA GLU A 160 1.79 15.84 0.00
C GLU A 160 2.05 16.36 -1.42
N ASN A 161 2.42 15.48 -2.34
CA ASN A 161 2.61 15.77 -3.75
C ASN A 161 1.34 16.39 -4.36
N TYR A 162 0.17 15.80 -4.09
CA TYR A 162 -1.09 16.33 -4.59
C TYR A 162 -1.41 17.71 -4.01
N ARG A 163 -1.23 17.91 -2.70
CA ARG A 163 -1.42 19.20 -2.02
C ARG A 163 -0.48 20.28 -2.57
N ALA A 164 0.78 19.95 -2.83
CA ALA A 164 1.74 20.86 -3.44
C ALA A 164 1.28 21.30 -4.84
N ARG A 165 0.81 20.36 -5.66
CA ARG A 165 0.24 20.67 -6.97
C ARG A 165 -1.02 21.52 -6.89
N ILE A 166 -1.92 21.29 -5.92
CA ILE A 166 -3.07 22.17 -5.67
C ILE A 166 -2.60 23.59 -5.40
N LYS A 167 -1.70 23.78 -4.43
CA LYS A 167 -1.21 25.12 -4.04
C LYS A 167 -0.63 25.90 -5.22
N LEU A 168 0.11 25.23 -6.10
CA LEU A 168 0.73 25.85 -7.27
C LEU A 168 -0.26 26.21 -8.38
N ASN A 169 -1.42 25.54 -8.45
CA ASN A 169 -2.37 25.65 -9.56
C ASN A 169 -3.76 26.15 -9.13
N ASP A 170 -3.90 26.68 -7.91
CA ASP A 170 -5.18 27.16 -7.39
C ASP A 170 -5.54 28.56 -7.92
N GLN A 171 -4.57 29.27 -8.49
CA GLN A 171 -4.76 30.60 -9.06
C GLN A 171 -5.38 30.49 -10.45
N ILE A 172 -6.69 30.30 -10.51
CA ILE A 172 -7.49 30.36 -11.74
C ILE A 172 -8.60 31.43 -11.63
N PRO A 173 -8.97 32.11 -12.73
CA PRO A 173 -10.09 33.04 -12.71
C PRO A 173 -11.38 32.37 -12.22
N THR A 174 -12.16 33.05 -11.39
CA THR A 174 -13.43 32.52 -10.84
C THR A 174 -14.48 32.19 -11.90
N THR A 175 -14.32 32.74 -13.12
CA THR A 175 -15.17 32.46 -14.28
C THR A 175 -14.80 31.16 -15.00
N HIS A 176 -13.77 30.43 -14.54
CA HIS A 176 -13.28 29.22 -15.18
C HIS A 176 -12.98 28.12 -14.17
N PHE A 177 -12.95 26.88 -14.65
CA PHE A 177 -12.45 25.72 -13.89
C PHE A 177 -11.31 25.02 -14.62
N ALA A 178 -10.45 24.37 -13.85
CA ALA A 178 -9.37 23.52 -14.36
C ALA A 178 -9.68 22.04 -14.07
N VAL A 179 -9.44 21.17 -15.06
CA VAL A 179 -9.63 19.71 -14.91
C VAL A 179 -8.90 19.18 -13.67
N PHE A 180 -7.67 19.62 -13.43
CA PHE A 180 -6.86 19.19 -12.29
C PHE A 180 -7.54 19.46 -10.92
N ARG A 181 -8.25 20.58 -10.78
CA ARG A 181 -8.99 20.90 -9.54
C ARG A 181 -10.25 20.07 -9.41
N GLU A 182 -10.97 19.89 -10.52
CA GLU A 182 -12.27 19.19 -10.49
C GLU A 182 -12.15 17.67 -10.37
N ILE A 183 -10.96 17.09 -10.55
CA ILE A 183 -10.72 15.66 -10.28
C ILE A 183 -10.32 15.38 -8.82
N ALA A 184 -10.37 16.37 -7.93
CA ALA A 184 -9.88 16.23 -6.55
C ALA A 184 -10.54 15.09 -5.80
N ASP A 185 -11.86 14.93 -5.89
CA ASP A 185 -12.56 13.82 -5.23
C ASP A 185 -12.04 12.46 -5.68
N ILE A 186 -11.82 12.28 -6.98
CA ILE A 186 -11.29 11.04 -7.55
C ILE A 186 -9.84 10.84 -7.10
N ALA A 187 -9.01 11.88 -7.20
CA ALA A 187 -7.61 11.81 -6.78
C ALA A 187 -7.47 11.46 -5.30
N MET A 188 -8.28 12.07 -4.42
CA MET A 188 -8.25 11.82 -2.98
C MET A 188 -8.64 10.37 -2.64
N ASN A 189 -9.68 9.83 -3.28
CA ASN A 189 -10.10 8.44 -3.07
C ASN A 189 -9.07 7.44 -3.60
N LEU A 190 -8.45 7.73 -4.75
CA LEU A 190 -7.41 6.88 -5.32
C LEU A 190 -6.15 6.89 -4.44
N ILE A 191 -5.66 8.07 -4.04
CA ILE A 191 -4.49 8.20 -3.18
C ILE A 191 -4.72 7.49 -1.84
N GLY A 192 -5.89 7.69 -1.22
CA GLY A 192 -6.26 7.00 0.02
C GLY A 192 -6.31 5.48 -0.11
N GLY A 193 -6.58 4.96 -1.31
CA GLY A 193 -6.51 3.53 -1.63
C GLY A 193 -5.12 3.03 -1.99
N GLY A 194 -4.07 3.86 -1.95
CA GLY A 194 -2.70 3.48 -2.28
C GLY A 194 -2.25 3.81 -3.71
N PHE A 195 -3.00 4.61 -4.46
CA PHE A 195 -2.54 5.10 -5.77
C PHE A 195 -1.34 6.04 -5.58
N PRO A 196 -0.17 5.73 -6.17
CA PRO A 196 0.96 6.64 -6.12
C PRO A 196 0.64 7.90 -6.90
N MET A 197 0.83 9.07 -6.28
CA MET A 197 0.73 10.37 -6.95
C MET A 197 2.12 11.00 -6.98
N ASP A 198 2.80 10.84 -8.11
CA ASP A 198 4.17 11.28 -8.33
C ASP A 198 4.38 11.83 -9.75
N ASP A 199 5.63 12.05 -10.13
CA ASP A 199 6.02 12.61 -11.42
C ASP A 199 5.87 11.65 -12.61
N THR A 200 5.49 10.39 -12.35
CA THR A 200 5.18 9.37 -13.35
C THR A 200 3.66 9.10 -13.45
N THR A 201 2.91 9.46 -12.41
CA THR A 201 1.51 9.07 -12.18
C THR A 201 0.66 10.31 -11.93
N SER A 202 0.12 10.84 -13.03
CA SER A 202 -0.74 12.03 -13.01
C SER A 202 -2.03 11.76 -13.79
N LEU A 203 -3.16 11.85 -13.11
CA LEU A 203 -4.49 11.53 -13.67
C LEU A 203 -5.04 12.65 -14.55
N ASP A 204 -4.73 13.90 -14.22
CA ASP A 204 -5.25 15.11 -14.86
C ASP A 204 -4.88 15.23 -16.34
N GLY A 205 -3.70 14.78 -16.74
CA GLY A 205 -3.32 14.76 -18.17
C GLY A 205 -4.23 13.84 -18.99
N SER A 206 -4.52 12.65 -18.48
CA SER A 206 -5.43 11.69 -19.12
C SER A 206 -6.85 12.23 -19.19
N VAL A 207 -7.39 12.71 -18.06
CA VAL A 207 -8.73 13.31 -18.00
C VAL A 207 -8.82 14.50 -18.95
N GLY A 208 -7.81 15.38 -18.95
CA GLY A 208 -7.77 16.59 -19.77
C GLY A 208 -7.77 16.29 -21.26
N ILE A 209 -7.03 15.27 -21.72
CA ILE A 209 -7.04 14.83 -23.11
C ILE A 209 -8.43 14.34 -23.53
N HIS A 210 -9.07 13.50 -22.70
CA HIS A 210 -10.38 12.96 -23.01
C HIS A 210 -11.48 14.01 -22.95
N TRP A 211 -11.43 14.92 -21.97
CA TRP A 211 -12.35 16.03 -21.86
C TRP A 211 -12.21 16.97 -23.04
N GLY A 212 -10.97 17.29 -23.43
CA GLY A 212 -10.72 18.16 -24.57
C GLY A 212 -11.24 17.61 -25.89
N LYS A 213 -11.21 16.28 -26.07
CA LYS A 213 -11.83 15.61 -27.23
C LYS A 213 -13.35 15.68 -27.17
N TYR A 214 -13.94 15.39 -26.01
CA TYR A 214 -15.39 15.49 -25.81
C TYR A 214 -15.90 16.92 -26.05
N TRP A 215 -15.17 17.92 -25.55
CA TRP A 215 -15.45 19.34 -25.71
C TRP A 215 -15.59 19.73 -27.19
N SER A 216 -14.58 19.38 -28.00
CA SER A 216 -14.59 19.69 -29.44
C SER A 216 -15.65 18.88 -30.20
N ALA A 217 -15.80 17.59 -29.90
CA ALA A 217 -16.75 16.71 -30.58
C ALA A 217 -18.22 17.12 -30.38
N ASN A 218 -18.53 17.80 -29.27
CA ASN A 218 -19.88 18.24 -28.92
C ASN A 218 -20.11 19.74 -29.11
N GLY A 219 -19.18 20.46 -29.74
CA GLY A 219 -19.33 21.90 -30.00
C GLY A 219 -19.54 22.74 -28.73
N LEU A 220 -18.97 22.33 -27.59
CA LEU A 220 -19.29 22.96 -26.30
C LEU A 220 -18.85 24.43 -26.22
N SER A 221 -17.85 24.83 -27.03
CA SER A 221 -17.44 26.23 -27.18
C SER A 221 -18.59 27.14 -27.66
N GLU A 222 -19.49 26.64 -28.51
CA GLU A 222 -20.61 27.42 -29.04
C GLU A 222 -21.64 27.74 -27.96
N LYS A 223 -21.76 26.86 -26.96
CA LYS A 223 -22.72 27.00 -25.87
C LYS A 223 -22.17 27.75 -24.66
N PHE A 224 -20.93 27.48 -24.30
CA PHE A 224 -20.34 27.94 -23.04
C PHE A 224 -19.22 28.98 -23.22
N GLY A 225 -18.77 29.21 -24.46
CA GLY A 225 -17.62 30.05 -24.78
C GLY A 225 -16.32 29.25 -24.92
N GLU A 226 -15.29 29.87 -25.50
CA GLU A 226 -14.02 29.19 -25.76
C GLU A 226 -13.24 28.85 -24.48
N ARG A 227 -12.57 27.70 -24.49
CA ARG A 227 -11.57 27.36 -23.47
C ARG A 227 -10.29 28.16 -23.69
N VAL A 228 -9.56 28.45 -22.63
CA VAL A 228 -8.30 29.22 -22.70
C VAL A 228 -7.15 28.45 -22.05
N GLN A 229 -5.94 28.72 -22.51
CA GLN A 229 -4.74 28.15 -21.88
C GLN A 229 -4.34 28.98 -20.66
N HIS A 230 -4.00 28.29 -19.59
CA HIS A 230 -3.50 28.89 -18.35
C HIS A 230 -2.23 28.17 -17.91
N GLN A 231 -1.37 28.88 -17.17
CA GLN A 231 -0.15 28.28 -16.63
C GLN A 231 -0.50 27.11 -15.72
N HIS A 232 0.25 26.01 -15.85
CA HIS A 232 0.11 24.82 -15.02
C HIS A 232 1.49 24.35 -14.56
N LEU A 233 1.71 24.43 -13.25
CA LEU A 233 3.00 24.27 -12.61
C LEU A 233 3.12 22.93 -11.92
N PHE A 234 4.33 22.37 -11.97
CA PHE A 234 4.73 21.20 -11.21
C PHE A 234 5.74 21.60 -10.12
N PRO A 235 5.67 21.01 -8.91
CA PRO A 235 6.63 21.27 -7.84
C PRO A 235 8.04 20.82 -8.24
N GLU A 236 9.08 21.37 -7.60
CA GLU A 236 10.48 21.12 -7.96
C GLU A 236 10.89 19.63 -7.91
N ASN A 237 10.26 18.82 -7.06
CA ASN A 237 10.50 17.38 -6.98
C ASN A 237 9.88 16.58 -8.15
N TYR A 238 9.22 17.23 -9.11
CA TYR A 238 8.72 16.60 -10.34
C TYR A 238 9.68 16.84 -11.51
N ARG A 239 9.95 15.81 -12.31
CA ARG A 239 10.72 15.94 -13.58
C ARG A 239 10.15 17.01 -14.52
N GLN A 240 8.83 17.22 -14.51
CA GLN A 240 8.13 18.22 -15.32
C GLN A 240 8.48 19.66 -14.94
N SER A 241 8.98 19.89 -13.72
CA SER A 241 9.26 21.25 -13.21
C SER A 241 10.26 22.02 -14.08
N ALA A 242 11.22 21.30 -14.70
CA ALA A 242 12.18 21.87 -15.63
C ALA A 242 11.53 22.58 -16.84
N ALA A 243 10.30 22.20 -17.19
CA ALA A 243 9.53 22.77 -18.29
C ALA A 243 8.40 23.72 -17.83
N ASN A 244 8.30 24.06 -16.54
CA ASN A 244 7.22 24.89 -15.98
C ASN A 244 6.97 26.21 -16.74
N LYS A 245 8.01 26.79 -17.36
CA LYS A 245 7.90 28.00 -18.18
C LYS A 245 7.01 27.83 -19.42
N TYR A 246 6.89 26.60 -19.93
CA TYR A 246 6.21 26.28 -21.19
C TYR A 246 4.96 25.41 -20.99
N ILE A 247 4.70 24.94 -19.77
CA ILE A 247 3.56 24.08 -19.49
C ILE A 247 2.31 24.94 -19.29
N THR A 248 1.31 24.69 -20.13
CA THR A 248 -0.04 25.23 -19.99
C THR A 248 -1.07 24.11 -19.97
N ALA A 249 -2.21 24.36 -19.33
CA ALA A 249 -3.37 23.50 -19.34
C ALA A 249 -4.60 24.30 -19.80
N TRP A 250 -5.58 23.60 -20.39
CA TRP A 250 -6.86 24.21 -20.71
C TRP A 250 -7.68 24.44 -19.44
N ILE A 251 -8.16 25.67 -19.26
CA ILE A 251 -9.23 26.01 -18.34
C ILE A 251 -10.50 26.31 -19.14
N TYR A 252 -11.65 26.02 -18.55
CA TYR A 252 -12.95 25.99 -19.22
C TYR A 252 -13.92 26.94 -18.52
N PRO A 253 -14.88 27.56 -19.24
CA PRO A 253 -15.90 28.40 -18.63
C PRO A 253 -16.67 27.68 -17.52
N ILE A 254 -16.91 28.38 -16.41
CA ILE A 254 -17.50 27.80 -15.18
C ILE A 254 -18.90 27.23 -15.42
N GLU A 255 -19.64 27.77 -16.39
CA GLU A 255 -20.99 27.35 -16.77
C GLU A 255 -21.01 25.91 -17.31
N ALA A 256 -19.88 25.42 -17.86
CA ALA A 256 -19.76 24.05 -18.34
C ALA A 256 -19.44 23.04 -17.23
N LEU A 257 -19.22 23.48 -15.99
CA LEU A 257 -18.75 22.64 -14.89
C LEU A 257 -19.68 21.47 -14.57
N GLY A 258 -21.01 21.72 -14.59
CA GLY A 258 -21.99 20.66 -14.36
C GLY A 258 -21.92 19.55 -15.42
N VAL A 259 -21.66 19.92 -16.68
CA VAL A 259 -21.48 18.98 -17.79
C VAL A 259 -20.19 18.18 -17.58
N PHE A 260 -19.10 18.85 -17.22
CA PHE A 260 -17.84 18.18 -16.92
C PHE A 260 -17.97 17.16 -15.79
N ARG A 261 -18.57 17.53 -14.66
CA ARG A 261 -18.73 16.62 -13.50
C ARG A 261 -19.55 15.39 -13.84
N LYS A 262 -20.63 15.56 -14.60
CA LYS A 262 -21.44 14.43 -15.10
C LYS A 262 -20.62 13.54 -16.02
N TRP A 263 -19.96 14.11 -17.02
CA TRP A 263 -19.11 13.39 -17.96
C TRP A 263 -17.94 12.65 -17.29
N LEU A 264 -17.33 13.25 -16.27
CA LEU A 264 -16.19 12.68 -15.54
C LEU A 264 -16.59 11.34 -14.91
N HIS A 265 -17.78 11.28 -14.31
CA HIS A 265 -18.30 10.06 -13.70
C HIS A 265 -18.87 9.09 -14.73
N ASP A 266 -19.73 9.56 -15.64
CA ASP A 266 -20.47 8.70 -16.56
C ASP A 266 -19.57 8.09 -17.64
N ASN A 267 -18.49 8.78 -18.04
CA ASN A 267 -17.63 8.36 -19.14
C ASN A 267 -16.21 8.05 -18.68
N TYR A 268 -15.50 9.02 -18.09
CA TYR A 268 -14.07 8.83 -17.83
C TYR A 268 -13.82 7.76 -16.75
N ALA A 269 -14.49 7.88 -15.60
CA ALA A 269 -14.32 6.97 -14.47
C ALA A 269 -14.70 5.53 -14.82
N MET A 270 -15.73 5.34 -15.66
CA MET A 270 -16.22 4.02 -16.03
C MET A 270 -15.46 3.39 -17.20
N GLU A 271 -15.05 4.16 -18.21
CA GLU A 271 -14.47 3.59 -19.44
C GLU A 271 -12.96 3.72 -19.55
N LYS A 272 -12.38 4.82 -19.05
CA LYS A 272 -10.98 5.18 -19.34
C LYS A 272 -10.07 4.95 -18.14
N LEU A 273 -10.58 5.21 -16.94
CA LEU A 273 -9.81 5.00 -15.72
C LEU A 273 -9.42 3.53 -15.49
N PRO A 274 -10.25 2.50 -15.76
CA PRO A 274 -9.83 1.11 -15.64
C PRO A 274 -8.63 0.78 -16.53
N ASN A 275 -8.63 1.25 -17.78
CA ASN A 275 -7.52 1.07 -18.70
C ASN A 275 -6.27 1.81 -18.24
N TYR A 276 -6.42 3.03 -17.72
CA TYR A 276 -5.31 3.81 -17.16
C TYR A 276 -4.66 3.07 -15.98
N LEU A 277 -5.45 2.59 -15.01
CA LEU A 277 -4.95 1.87 -13.84
C LEU A 277 -4.33 0.52 -14.23
N GLY A 278 -4.93 -0.20 -15.19
CA GLY A 278 -4.37 -1.45 -15.72
C GLY A 278 -2.99 -1.27 -16.35
N ASN A 279 -2.79 -0.18 -17.10
CA ASN A 279 -1.49 0.15 -17.68
C ASN A 279 -0.42 0.51 -16.63
N LYS A 280 -0.84 0.94 -15.43
CA LYS A 280 0.05 1.23 -14.30
C LYS A 280 0.46 -0.01 -13.50
N LYS A 281 -0.08 -1.20 -13.82
CA LYS A 281 0.26 -2.48 -13.18
C LYS A 281 0.15 -2.44 -11.65
N LEU A 282 -0.84 -1.71 -11.14
CA LEU A 282 -1.12 -1.63 -9.70
C LEU A 282 -1.76 -2.94 -9.24
N SER A 283 -1.27 -3.50 -8.14
CA SER A 283 -1.78 -4.76 -7.58
C SER A 283 -3.20 -4.63 -7.00
N ASN A 284 -3.62 -3.42 -6.66
CA ASN A 284 -4.89 -3.06 -6.04
C ASN A 284 -5.84 -2.28 -6.99
N ALA A 285 -5.68 -2.43 -8.31
CA ALA A 285 -6.43 -1.65 -9.30
C ALA A 285 -7.96 -1.83 -9.16
N SER A 286 -8.43 -3.02 -8.78
CA SER A 286 -9.86 -3.31 -8.61
C SER A 286 -10.44 -2.57 -7.41
N GLU A 287 -9.74 -2.58 -6.27
CA GLU A 287 -10.16 -1.87 -5.06
C GLU A 287 -10.19 -0.35 -5.29
N LEU A 288 -9.23 0.17 -6.05
CA LEU A 288 -9.19 1.58 -6.46
C LEU A 288 -10.38 1.98 -7.35
N LEU A 289 -10.87 1.08 -8.21
CA LEU A 289 -12.06 1.33 -9.03
C LEU A 289 -13.34 1.27 -8.22
N GLU A 290 -13.41 0.43 -7.19
CA GLU A 290 -14.57 0.41 -6.28
C GLU A 290 -14.64 1.69 -5.43
N SER A 291 -13.51 2.22 -4.98
CA SER A 291 -13.47 3.39 -4.08
C SER A 291 -14.02 4.68 -4.69
N ILE A 292 -14.11 4.74 -6.02
CA ILE A 292 -14.59 5.93 -6.77
C ILE A 292 -16.05 5.80 -7.23
N LYS A 293 -16.69 4.65 -7.03
CA LYS A 293 -18.10 4.45 -7.43
C LYS A 293 -19.00 5.37 -6.61
N LYS A 294 -19.84 6.13 -7.30
CA LYS A 294 -20.86 6.98 -6.66
C LYS A 294 -22.13 6.17 -6.41
N PRO A 295 -22.86 6.43 -5.32
CA PRO A 295 -24.13 5.76 -5.05
C PRO A 295 -25.18 6.14 -6.10
N ALA A 296 -25.97 5.16 -6.53
CA ALA A 296 -27.18 5.41 -7.32
C ALA A 296 -28.33 5.78 -6.38
N LEU A 297 -29.16 6.75 -6.78
CA LEU A 297 -30.43 6.98 -6.07
C LEU A 297 -31.29 5.71 -6.22
N PRO A 298 -31.97 5.26 -5.15
CA PRO A 298 -32.95 4.19 -5.28
C PRO A 298 -34.00 4.63 -6.31
N ASN A 299 -34.35 3.73 -7.23
CA ASN A 299 -35.33 3.99 -8.29
C ASN A 299 -36.58 4.63 -7.66
N LYS A 300 -36.92 5.85 -8.09
CA LYS A 300 -38.23 6.43 -7.76
C LYS A 300 -39.28 5.58 -8.48
N HIS A 301 -40.03 4.81 -7.72
CA HIS A 301 -41.26 4.15 -8.18
C HIS A 301 -42.29 5.19 -8.62
#